data_AF-D7FZY1-F1
#
_entry.id   AF-D7FZY1-F1
#
_cell.length_a   1.000
_cell.length_b   1.000
_cell.length_c   1.000
_cell.angle_alpha   90.00
_cell.angle_beta   90.00
_cell.angle_gamma   90.00
#
_symmetry.space_group_name_H-M   'P 1'
#
loop_
_entity.id
_entity.type
_entity.pdbx_description
1 polymer ?
#
loop_
_entity_poly.entity_id
_entity_poly.type
_entity_poly.pdbx_seq_one_letter_code
_entity_poly.pdbx_strand_id
1 'polypeptide(L)'
;MFRKDGPFRETIERVVLSPRLAHVAAQLLGCQRVRLYQDSTFCKRPGDGPTRWHSDLNMAPLDCNDFVTAWIPLEEVPAKREGGSPLVFASRSHRDFALNHWRDSRLREDLSGRYREKDHAPLAAGDITWHHGWTLHSSLGNRRETPRVALAVSYFRDGTCLLSDTAGRSPDPEDKWSYGDWVGDLPVGGVVKHPSVPLVWDGGRPVR
;
A
#
# COMPACT_ATOMS: atom_id res chain seq x y z
N MET A 1 4.60 -10.87 0.99
CA MET A 1 4.64 -11.95 0.00
C MET A 1 5.99 -12.66 -0.06
N PHE A 2 7.15 -11.98 -0.06
CA PHE A 2 8.48 -12.64 -0.05
C PHE A 2 8.72 -13.53 1.19
N ARG A 3 7.97 -13.29 2.27
CA ARG A 3 8.00 -14.13 3.47
C ARG A 3 7.33 -15.50 3.26
N LYS A 4 6.63 -15.71 2.15
CA LYS A 4 6.05 -17.00 1.78
C LYS A 4 6.91 -17.70 0.74
N ASP A 5 6.96 -19.01 0.82
CA ASP A 5 7.64 -19.82 -0.19
C ASP A 5 6.92 -19.74 -1.54
N GLY A 6 7.70 -19.65 -2.60
CA GLY A 6 7.20 -19.55 -3.95
C GLY A 6 8.34 -19.34 -4.96
N PRO A 7 8.09 -19.62 -6.24
CA PRO A 7 9.14 -19.63 -7.28
C PRO A 7 9.77 -18.26 -7.54
N PHE A 8 9.12 -17.16 -7.09
CA PHE A 8 9.61 -15.80 -7.29
C PHE A 8 10.10 -15.14 -5.98
N ARG A 9 10.22 -15.89 -4.89
CA ARG A 9 10.53 -15.37 -3.56
C ARG A 9 11.79 -14.49 -3.55
N GLU A 10 12.90 -15.00 -4.07
CA GLU A 10 14.20 -14.30 -4.09
C GLU A 10 14.14 -13.01 -4.92
N THR A 11 13.46 -13.05 -6.08
CA THR A 11 13.29 -11.88 -6.94
C THR A 11 12.46 -10.80 -6.25
N ILE A 12 11.36 -11.19 -5.60
CA ILE A 12 10.50 -10.25 -4.86
C ILE A 12 11.28 -9.68 -3.67
N GLU A 13 12.02 -10.50 -2.92
CA GLU A 13 12.83 -10.06 -1.78
C GLU A 13 13.84 -8.98 -2.21
N ARG A 14 14.56 -9.21 -3.32
CA ARG A 14 15.52 -8.23 -3.86
C ARG A 14 14.88 -6.89 -4.22
N VAL A 15 13.66 -6.89 -4.75
CA VAL A 15 12.93 -5.66 -5.08
C VAL A 15 12.43 -4.98 -3.81
N VAL A 16 11.76 -5.72 -2.94
CA VAL A 16 11.11 -5.21 -1.71
C VAL A 16 12.14 -4.63 -0.73
N LEU A 17 13.30 -5.28 -0.60
CA LEU A 17 14.42 -4.83 0.23
C LEU A 17 15.39 -3.89 -0.52
N SER A 18 15.03 -3.43 -1.72
CA SER A 18 15.88 -2.55 -2.52
C SER A 18 16.19 -1.25 -1.77
N PRO A 19 17.49 -0.91 -1.64
CA PRO A 19 17.89 0.36 -1.05
C PRO A 19 17.32 1.58 -1.78
N ARG A 20 17.10 1.46 -3.10
CA ARG A 20 16.53 2.54 -3.91
C ARG A 20 15.09 2.83 -3.53
N LEU A 21 14.26 1.80 -3.32
CA LEU A 21 12.88 2.00 -2.88
C LEU A 21 12.84 2.53 -1.44
N ALA A 22 13.67 1.97 -0.56
CA ALA A 22 13.75 2.39 0.83
C ALA A 22 14.18 3.87 0.96
N HIS A 23 15.14 4.31 0.13
CA HIS A 23 15.56 5.71 0.07
C HIS A 23 14.43 6.65 -0.38
N VAL A 24 13.71 6.31 -1.45
CA VAL A 24 12.57 7.11 -1.94
C VAL A 24 11.47 7.18 -0.89
N ALA A 25 11.16 6.05 -0.22
CA ALA A 25 10.20 6.03 0.88
C ALA A 25 10.63 6.98 2.01
N ALA A 26 11.91 6.98 2.41
CA ALA A 26 12.44 7.87 3.43
C ALA A 26 12.32 9.35 3.05
N GLN A 27 12.59 9.68 1.77
CA GLN A 27 12.43 11.04 1.24
C GLN A 27 10.96 11.49 1.24
N LEU A 28 10.05 10.63 0.78
CA LEU A 28 8.61 10.94 0.73
C LEU A 28 8.00 11.09 2.13
N LEU A 29 8.46 10.31 3.09
CA LEU A 29 8.03 10.41 4.50
C LEU A 29 8.75 11.51 5.28
N GLY A 30 9.79 12.14 4.71
CA GLY A 30 10.60 13.13 5.43
C GLY A 30 11.21 12.56 6.72
N CYS A 31 11.72 11.33 6.67
CA CYS A 31 12.27 10.64 7.83
C CYS A 31 13.64 10.02 7.56
N GLN A 32 14.41 9.80 8.63
CA GLN A 32 15.74 9.21 8.51
C GLN A 32 15.71 7.68 8.48
N ARG A 33 14.69 7.06 9.07
CA ARG A 33 14.65 5.63 9.33
C ARG A 33 13.31 5.05 8.90
N VAL A 34 13.35 4.06 8.02
CA VAL A 34 12.16 3.46 7.40
C VAL A 34 12.16 1.96 7.59
N ARG A 35 10.99 1.44 7.93
CA ARG A 35 10.70 0.01 7.98
C ARG A 35 9.83 -0.41 6.82
N LEU A 36 10.06 -1.63 6.35
CA LEU A 36 9.14 -2.33 5.48
C LEU A 36 7.92 -2.77 6.29
N TYR A 37 6.71 -2.49 5.80
CA TYR A 37 5.47 -2.99 6.38
C TYR A 37 5.05 -4.31 5.72
N GLN A 38 4.74 -4.23 4.42
CA GLN A 38 4.24 -5.37 3.66
C GLN A 38 4.59 -5.26 2.19
N ASP A 39 4.50 -6.41 1.53
CA ASP A 39 4.56 -6.54 0.08
C ASP A 39 3.45 -7.48 -0.40
N SER A 40 2.75 -7.10 -1.46
CA SER A 40 1.59 -7.80 -2.00
C SER A 40 1.61 -7.78 -3.52
N THR A 41 1.35 -8.93 -4.15
CA THR A 41 1.10 -8.98 -5.59
C THR A 41 -0.40 -8.95 -5.85
N PHE A 42 -0.82 -7.98 -6.65
CA PHE A 42 -2.20 -7.79 -7.07
C PHE A 42 -2.36 -8.21 -8.52
N CYS A 43 -3.00 -9.35 -8.73
CA CYS A 43 -3.41 -9.83 -10.04
C CYS A 43 -4.88 -9.51 -10.27
N LYS A 44 -5.19 -8.82 -11.37
CA LYS A 44 -6.54 -8.74 -11.93
C LYS A 44 -6.61 -9.60 -13.17
N ARG A 45 -7.32 -10.73 -13.09
CA ARG A 45 -7.61 -11.61 -14.22
C ARG A 45 -8.59 -10.91 -15.18
N PRO A 46 -8.66 -11.35 -16.45
CA PRO A 46 -9.71 -10.90 -17.36
C PRO A 46 -11.09 -11.04 -16.72
N GLY A 47 -11.87 -9.95 -16.72
CA GLY A 47 -13.21 -9.91 -16.12
C GLY A 47 -13.25 -9.60 -14.62
N ASP A 48 -12.12 -9.54 -13.92
CA ASP A 48 -12.11 -9.16 -12.50
C ASP A 48 -12.64 -7.74 -12.31
N GLY A 49 -13.53 -7.58 -11.32
CA GLY A 49 -14.20 -6.32 -11.00
C GLY A 49 -13.27 -5.23 -10.45
N PRO A 50 -13.80 -4.01 -10.21
CA PRO A 50 -13.03 -2.90 -9.67
C PRO A 50 -12.59 -3.15 -8.22
N THR A 51 -11.46 -2.55 -7.85
CA THR A 51 -11.07 -2.42 -6.44
C THR A 51 -11.77 -1.18 -5.90
N ARG A 52 -12.49 -1.32 -4.79
CA ARG A 52 -13.26 -0.20 -4.20
C ARG A 52 -12.33 0.89 -3.66
N TRP A 53 -12.86 2.09 -3.51
CA TRP A 53 -12.14 3.19 -2.85
C TRP A 53 -11.78 2.80 -1.41
N HIS A 54 -10.52 2.98 -1.06
CA HIS A 54 -9.98 2.73 0.27
C HIS A 54 -8.67 3.51 0.49
N SER A 55 -8.14 3.44 1.71
CA SER A 55 -6.82 3.95 2.07
C SER A 55 -6.04 2.86 2.81
N ASP A 56 -4.77 2.64 2.46
CA ASP A 56 -3.97 1.53 2.98
C ASP A 56 -3.82 1.57 4.51
N LEU A 57 -3.65 2.77 5.08
CA LEU A 57 -3.38 2.93 6.51
C LEU A 57 -4.61 2.60 7.39
N ASN A 58 -5.80 2.50 6.78
CA ASN A 58 -6.98 1.98 7.47
C ASN A 58 -6.92 0.47 7.73
N MET A 59 -6.14 -0.26 6.95
CA MET A 59 -5.99 -1.72 7.02
C MET A 59 -4.74 -2.14 7.81
N ALA A 60 -3.88 -1.18 8.19
CA ALA A 60 -2.67 -1.45 8.96
C ALA A 60 -2.90 -1.19 10.46
N PRO A 61 -2.32 -2.01 11.36
CA PRO A 61 -2.48 -1.85 12.80
C PRO A 61 -1.44 -0.85 13.35
N LEU A 62 -1.18 0.24 12.61
CA LEU A 62 -0.16 1.23 12.92
C LEU A 62 -0.80 2.53 13.39
N ASP A 63 -0.28 3.10 14.48
CA ASP A 63 -0.63 4.44 14.94
C ASP A 63 0.34 5.46 14.34
N CYS A 64 0.10 5.85 13.08
CA CYS A 64 0.93 6.83 12.39
C CYS A 64 0.19 7.55 11.25
N ASN A 65 0.84 8.60 10.73
CA ASN A 65 0.56 9.15 9.40
C ASN A 65 1.71 8.88 8.43
N ASP A 66 2.92 8.59 8.92
CA ASP A 66 4.10 8.35 8.10
C ASP A 66 4.08 6.94 7.48
N PHE A 67 3.23 6.77 6.47
CA PHE A 67 3.07 5.53 5.72
C PHE A 67 2.97 5.83 4.22
N VAL A 68 3.65 5.04 3.41
CA VAL A 68 3.66 5.21 1.95
C VAL A 68 3.69 3.86 1.26
N THR A 69 2.98 3.73 0.15
CA THR A 69 2.99 2.54 -0.71
C THR A 69 3.56 2.89 -2.07
N ALA A 70 4.48 2.05 -2.56
CA ALA A 70 4.95 2.02 -3.93
C ALA A 70 4.14 0.96 -4.69
N TRP A 71 3.48 1.33 -5.79
CA TRP A 71 2.77 0.41 -6.67
C TRP A 71 3.49 0.33 -8.02
N ILE A 72 3.89 -0.89 -8.37
CA ILE A 72 4.80 -1.19 -9.49
C ILE A 72 4.11 -2.20 -10.40
N PRO A 73 3.63 -1.82 -11.60
CA PRO A 73 3.11 -2.78 -12.55
C PRO A 73 4.25 -3.65 -13.08
N LEU A 74 4.01 -4.96 -13.15
CA LEU A 74 4.97 -5.93 -13.68
C LEU A 74 4.83 -6.13 -15.19
N GLU A 75 3.93 -5.38 -15.81
CA GLU A 75 3.62 -5.35 -17.23
C GLU A 75 3.12 -3.96 -17.62
N GLU A 76 2.93 -3.71 -18.91
CA GLU A 76 2.34 -2.46 -19.36
C GLU A 76 0.89 -2.31 -18.87
N VAL A 77 0.56 -1.13 -18.37
CA VAL A 77 -0.81 -0.71 -18.05
C VAL A 77 -1.20 0.38 -19.05
N PRO A 78 -2.02 0.04 -20.07
CA PRO A 78 -2.47 1.01 -21.06
C PRO A 78 -3.30 2.14 -20.45
N ALA A 79 -3.56 3.17 -21.25
CA ALA A 79 -4.47 4.22 -20.83
C ALA A 79 -5.87 3.65 -20.50
N LYS A 80 -6.57 4.31 -19.56
CA LYS A 80 -7.92 3.90 -19.13
C LYS A 80 -8.90 3.74 -20.31
N ARG A 81 -8.81 4.64 -21.30
CA ARG A 81 -9.63 4.63 -22.53
C ARG A 81 -9.35 3.43 -23.45
N GLU A 82 -8.18 2.81 -23.32
CA GLU A 82 -7.74 1.62 -24.06
C GLU A 82 -8.01 0.32 -23.26
N GLY A 83 -8.80 0.40 -22.19
CA GLY A 83 -9.13 -0.75 -21.35
C GLY A 83 -8.11 -1.06 -20.25
N GLY A 84 -7.11 -0.20 -20.04
CA GLY A 84 -6.17 -0.33 -18.93
C GLY A 84 -6.84 -0.24 -17.55
N SER A 85 -6.24 -0.92 -16.57
CA SER A 85 -6.71 -0.96 -15.18
C SER A 85 -5.65 -0.37 -14.22
N PRO A 86 -5.29 0.92 -14.35
CA PRO A 86 -4.40 1.58 -13.41
C PRO A 86 -5.09 1.82 -12.07
N LEU A 87 -4.30 2.20 -11.07
CA LEU A 87 -4.84 2.85 -9.89
C LEU A 87 -5.40 4.23 -10.27
N VAL A 88 -6.49 4.61 -9.61
CA VAL A 88 -7.11 5.93 -9.67
C VAL A 88 -7.06 6.53 -8.28
N PHE A 89 -6.57 7.75 -8.16
CA PHE A 89 -6.32 8.44 -6.90
C PHE A 89 -7.22 9.66 -6.75
N ALA A 90 -7.78 9.85 -5.56
CA ALA A 90 -8.47 11.09 -5.20
C ALA A 90 -7.43 12.11 -4.76
N SER A 91 -7.14 13.10 -5.61
CA SER A 91 -6.05 14.05 -5.38
C SER A 91 -6.26 14.84 -4.08
N ARG A 92 -5.23 14.85 -3.21
CA ARG A 92 -5.19 15.52 -1.89
C ARG A 92 -6.11 14.93 -0.80
N SER A 93 -6.77 13.79 -1.05
CA SER A 93 -7.63 13.13 -0.05
C SER A 93 -6.91 12.79 1.26
N HIS A 94 -5.61 12.53 1.24
CA HIS A 94 -4.80 12.28 2.45
C HIS A 94 -4.75 13.44 3.45
N ARG A 95 -5.25 14.63 3.09
CA ARG A 95 -5.29 15.82 3.97
C ARG A 95 -6.64 16.01 4.65
N ASP A 96 -7.64 15.22 4.29
CA ASP A 96 -8.97 15.35 4.85
C ASP A 96 -9.12 14.43 6.06
N PHE A 97 -8.84 14.99 7.23
CA PHE A 97 -8.92 14.33 8.53
C PHE A 97 -10.36 14.09 9.00
N ALA A 98 -11.36 14.68 8.31
CA ALA A 98 -12.77 14.44 8.61
C ALA A 98 -13.32 13.24 7.83
N LEU A 99 -12.56 12.68 6.88
CA LEU A 99 -12.93 11.45 6.18
C LEU A 99 -12.69 10.21 7.04
N ASN A 100 -13.74 9.76 7.73
CA ASN A 100 -13.81 8.41 8.28
C ASN A 100 -14.13 7.39 7.17
N HIS A 101 -13.22 7.21 6.20
CA HIS A 101 -13.38 6.19 5.15
C HIS A 101 -12.95 4.80 5.64
N TRP A 102 -13.64 4.33 6.66
CA TRP A 102 -13.56 2.95 7.15
C TRP A 102 -14.88 2.27 6.84
N ARG A 103 -14.93 1.52 5.71
CA ARG A 103 -15.88 0.47 5.30
C ARG A 103 -17.31 0.46 5.90
N ASP A 104 -17.89 1.58 6.31
CA ASP A 104 -19.30 1.59 6.64
C ASP A 104 -19.99 1.48 5.29
N SER A 105 -20.65 0.35 5.09
CA SER A 105 -21.57 0.11 3.98
C SER A 105 -22.58 1.25 3.76
N ARG A 106 -22.73 2.15 4.74
CA ARG A 106 -23.54 3.37 4.69
C ARG A 106 -22.82 4.58 4.07
N LEU A 107 -21.48 4.63 4.10
CA LEU A 107 -20.66 5.61 3.38
C LEU A 107 -20.39 5.11 1.95
N ARG A 108 -21.47 4.89 1.20
CA ARG A 108 -21.46 5.10 -0.25
C ARG A 108 -21.44 6.62 -0.51
N GLU A 109 -20.52 7.35 0.11
CA GLU A 109 -20.35 8.74 -0.27
C GLU A 109 -19.82 8.71 -1.69
N ASP A 110 -20.67 9.15 -2.60
CA ASP A 110 -20.27 9.49 -3.94
C ASP A 110 -19.15 10.53 -3.81
N LEU A 111 -17.90 10.08 -4.05
CA LEU A 111 -16.75 10.98 -4.08
C LEU A 111 -16.81 11.92 -5.29
N SER A 112 -17.81 11.77 -6.16
CA SER A 112 -18.01 12.65 -7.31
C SER A 112 -18.04 14.11 -6.86
N GLY A 113 -17.26 14.92 -7.56
CA GLY A 113 -17.15 16.35 -7.27
C GLY A 113 -16.35 16.72 -6.01
N ARG A 114 -16.14 15.82 -5.04
CA ARG A 114 -15.35 16.13 -3.82
C ARG A 114 -13.85 16.20 -4.12
N TYR A 115 -13.36 15.29 -4.94
CA TYR A 115 -11.96 15.21 -5.31
C TYR A 115 -11.78 15.19 -6.82
N ARG A 116 -10.66 15.78 -7.26
CA ARG A 116 -10.17 15.54 -8.61
C ARG A 116 -9.55 14.14 -8.66
N GLU A 117 -10.21 13.23 -9.35
CA GLU A 117 -9.66 11.92 -9.68
C GLU A 117 -8.50 12.05 -10.68
N LYS A 118 -7.44 11.29 -10.44
CA LYS A 118 -6.27 11.20 -11.32
C LYS A 118 -5.80 9.77 -11.41
N ASP A 119 -5.53 9.32 -12.63
CA ASP A 119 -4.65 8.18 -12.86
C ASP A 119 -3.34 8.67 -13.49
N HIS A 120 -2.37 7.76 -13.59
CA HIS A 120 -1.05 8.02 -14.15
C HIS A 120 -0.75 7.10 -15.35
N ALA A 121 -1.78 6.52 -15.97
CA ALA A 121 -1.60 5.68 -17.15
C ALA A 121 -1.38 6.53 -18.42
N PRO A 122 -0.71 5.99 -19.45
CA PRO A 122 -0.12 4.65 -19.51
C PRO A 122 1.12 4.50 -18.60
N LEU A 123 1.34 3.29 -18.09
CA LEU A 123 2.53 2.93 -17.29
C LEU A 123 3.25 1.77 -17.97
N ALA A 124 4.57 1.87 -18.09
CA ALA A 124 5.42 0.78 -18.50
C ALA A 124 5.69 -0.18 -17.33
N ALA A 125 6.11 -1.41 -17.64
CA ALA A 125 6.59 -2.33 -16.63
C ALA A 125 7.77 -1.70 -15.86
N GLY A 126 7.68 -1.68 -14.53
CA GLY A 126 8.70 -1.07 -13.67
C GLY A 126 8.53 0.42 -13.39
N ASP A 127 7.57 1.12 -14.01
CA ASP A 127 7.15 2.43 -13.52
C ASP A 127 6.64 2.33 -12.08
N ILE A 128 6.64 3.44 -11.34
CA ILE A 128 6.21 3.43 -9.94
C ILE A 128 5.29 4.61 -9.67
N THR A 129 4.10 4.31 -9.18
CA THR A 129 3.26 5.30 -8.50
C THR A 129 3.47 5.19 -7.00
N TRP A 130 3.55 6.33 -6.32
CA TRP A 130 3.67 6.39 -4.87
C TRP A 130 2.45 7.11 -4.30
N HIS A 131 1.86 6.56 -3.25
CA HIS A 131 0.75 7.19 -2.55
C HIS A 131 0.90 7.12 -1.04
N HIS A 132 0.50 8.21 -0.38
CA HIS A 132 0.43 8.29 1.09
C HIS A 132 -0.61 7.30 1.61
N GLY A 133 -0.40 6.74 2.81
CA GLY A 133 -1.30 5.74 3.41
C GLY A 133 -2.76 6.17 3.56
N TRP A 134 -3.00 7.48 3.71
CA TRP A 134 -4.34 8.11 3.73
C TRP A 134 -4.88 8.53 2.35
N THR A 135 -4.13 8.36 1.27
CA THR A 135 -4.64 8.70 -0.07
C THR A 135 -5.71 7.70 -0.46
N LEU A 136 -6.94 8.20 -0.62
CA LEU A 136 -8.00 7.40 -1.20
C LEU A 136 -7.64 7.03 -2.63
N HIS A 137 -7.69 5.74 -2.89
CA HIS A 137 -7.43 5.18 -4.21
C HIS A 137 -8.33 3.97 -4.48
N SER A 138 -8.51 3.70 -5.76
CA SER A 138 -9.29 2.60 -6.29
C SER A 138 -8.60 2.05 -7.54
N SER A 139 -9.18 1.03 -8.16
CA SER A 139 -8.76 0.65 -9.51
C SER A 139 -9.97 0.17 -10.30
N LEU A 140 -9.93 0.37 -11.62
CA LEU A 140 -10.94 -0.21 -12.49
C LEU A 140 -10.91 -1.75 -12.46
N GLY A 141 -11.97 -2.37 -12.97
CA GLY A 141 -11.93 -3.79 -13.35
C GLY A 141 -11.01 -4.01 -14.55
N ASN A 142 -10.56 -5.24 -14.75
CA ASN A 142 -9.76 -5.59 -15.91
C ASN A 142 -10.66 -6.04 -17.06
N ARG A 143 -10.73 -5.22 -18.11
CA ARG A 143 -11.52 -5.50 -19.32
C ARG A 143 -10.69 -6.07 -20.46
N ARG A 144 -9.38 -6.25 -20.27
CA ARG A 144 -8.49 -6.86 -21.26
C ARG A 144 -8.57 -8.38 -21.17
N GLU A 145 -8.12 -9.03 -22.24
CA GLU A 145 -7.99 -10.49 -22.32
C GLU A 145 -6.73 -11.02 -21.61
N THR A 146 -5.82 -10.13 -21.21
CA THR A 146 -4.63 -10.45 -20.43
C THR A 146 -4.80 -10.04 -18.98
N PRO A 147 -4.16 -10.75 -18.01
CA PRO A 147 -4.14 -10.29 -16.63
C PRO A 147 -3.43 -8.93 -16.50
N ARG A 148 -3.63 -8.28 -15.35
CA ARG A 148 -2.79 -7.17 -14.88
C ARG A 148 -2.17 -7.55 -13.55
N VAL A 149 -0.85 -7.64 -13.48
CA VAL A 149 -0.09 -7.98 -12.29
C VAL A 149 0.72 -6.77 -11.84
N ALA A 150 0.65 -6.46 -10.55
CA ALA A 150 1.44 -5.41 -9.93
C ALA A 150 1.96 -5.82 -8.56
N LEU A 151 3.15 -5.36 -8.21
CA LEU A 151 3.72 -5.46 -6.88
C LEU A 151 3.44 -4.15 -6.12
N ALA A 152 2.84 -4.26 -4.94
CA ALA A 152 2.75 -3.16 -3.99
C ALA A 152 3.73 -3.39 -2.84
N VAL A 153 4.44 -2.35 -2.43
CA VAL A 153 5.37 -2.39 -1.29
C VAL A 153 5.12 -1.18 -0.40
N SER A 154 4.78 -1.43 0.85
CA SER A 154 4.46 -0.37 1.81
C SER A 154 5.54 -0.20 2.87
N TYR A 155 5.76 1.03 3.27
CA TYR A 155 6.79 1.46 4.20
C TYR A 155 6.23 2.40 5.25
N PHE A 156 6.86 2.43 6.43
CA PHE A 156 6.50 3.31 7.53
C PHE A 156 7.72 3.81 8.31
N ARG A 157 7.56 4.91 9.06
CA ARG A 157 8.63 5.48 9.90
C ARG A 157 9.01 4.53 11.04
N ASP A 158 10.30 4.30 11.25
CA ASP A 158 10.80 3.60 12.45
C ASP A 158 10.39 4.34 13.74
N GLY A 159 10.05 3.60 14.79
CA GLY A 159 9.51 4.18 16.03
C GLY A 159 7.99 4.34 16.04
N THR A 160 7.28 4.05 14.95
CA THR A 160 5.81 3.95 14.92
C THR A 160 5.33 2.92 15.94
N CYS A 161 4.24 3.23 16.64
CA CYS A 161 3.62 2.34 17.61
C CYS A 161 2.49 1.50 17.01
N LEU A 162 2.24 0.36 17.65
CA LEU A 162 1.07 -0.47 17.38
C LEU A 162 -0.16 0.27 17.87
N LEU A 163 -1.22 0.26 17.06
CA LEU A 163 -2.47 0.93 17.41
C LEU A 163 -3.01 0.41 18.75
N SER A 164 -3.26 1.32 19.69
CA SER A 164 -3.66 0.99 21.06
C SER A 164 -5.17 0.79 21.24
N ASP A 165 -5.96 1.46 20.40
CA ASP A 165 -7.42 1.38 20.37
C ASP A 165 -7.88 1.19 18.93
N THR A 166 -8.65 0.14 18.68
CA THR A 166 -9.23 -0.06 17.36
C THR A 166 -10.43 0.85 17.12
N ALA A 167 -11.02 1.51 18.14
CA ALA A 167 -12.13 2.48 18.08
C ALA A 167 -12.93 2.49 16.76
N GLY A 168 -13.69 1.42 16.50
CA GLY A 168 -14.56 1.30 15.33
C GLY A 168 -13.92 0.74 14.04
N ARG A 169 -12.61 0.47 14.03
CA ARG A 169 -11.92 -0.33 13.01
C ARG A 169 -12.20 -1.81 13.25
N SER A 170 -12.77 -2.47 12.25
CA SER A 170 -13.06 -3.92 12.25
C SER A 170 -12.33 -4.59 11.09
N PRO A 171 -10.98 -4.71 11.14
CA PRO A 171 -10.16 -5.14 10.00
C PRO A 171 -10.70 -6.41 9.37
N ASP A 172 -10.74 -6.44 8.04
CA ASP A 172 -11.22 -7.61 7.30
C ASP A 172 -10.29 -8.81 7.62
N PRO A 173 -10.75 -10.06 7.44
CA PRO A 173 -9.93 -11.23 7.69
C PRO A 173 -8.59 -11.22 6.92
N GLU A 174 -8.58 -10.65 5.70
CA GLU A 174 -7.38 -10.47 4.89
C GLU A 174 -6.38 -9.51 5.55
N ASP A 175 -6.87 -8.39 6.11
CA ASP A 175 -6.04 -7.43 6.84
C ASP A 175 -5.41 -8.12 8.04
N LYS A 176 -6.22 -8.79 8.86
CA LYS A 176 -5.74 -9.54 10.04
C LYS A 176 -4.71 -10.60 9.66
N TRP A 177 -4.95 -11.28 8.55
CA TRP A 177 -4.02 -12.27 8.03
C TRP A 177 -2.68 -11.63 7.60
N SER A 178 -2.68 -10.41 7.05
CA SER A 178 -1.47 -9.71 6.58
C SER A 178 -0.45 -9.38 7.69
N TYR A 179 -0.94 -9.08 8.90
CA TYR A 179 -0.11 -8.71 10.04
C TYR A 179 -0.12 -9.75 11.18
N GLY A 180 -0.84 -10.85 11.01
CA GLY A 180 -0.99 -11.91 12.02
C GLY A 180 0.35 -12.53 12.46
N ASP A 181 1.32 -12.61 11.56
CA ASP A 181 2.65 -13.21 11.81
C ASP A 181 3.54 -12.42 12.81
N TRP A 182 3.14 -11.22 13.23
CA TRP A 182 3.98 -10.37 14.09
C TRP A 182 3.20 -9.51 15.08
N VAL A 183 1.92 -9.23 14.84
CA VAL A 183 1.14 -8.33 15.70
C VAL A 183 0.99 -8.89 17.13
N GLY A 184 0.89 -10.22 17.27
CA GLY A 184 0.70 -10.88 18.57
C GLY A 184 1.95 -10.88 19.45
N ASP A 185 3.14 -10.66 18.85
CA ASP A 185 4.42 -10.65 19.56
C ASP A 185 4.74 -9.26 20.16
N LEU A 186 3.90 -8.25 19.87
CA LEU A 186 4.13 -6.88 20.30
C LEU A 186 3.06 -6.43 21.30
N PRO A 187 3.45 -5.68 22.35
CA PRO A 187 2.46 -5.09 23.25
C PRO A 187 1.65 -4.01 22.52
N VAL A 188 0.36 -3.95 22.82
CA VAL A 188 -0.55 -2.88 22.39
C VAL A 188 0.03 -1.51 22.77
N GLY A 189 0.07 -0.57 21.83
CA GLY A 189 0.72 0.74 22.02
C GLY A 189 2.25 0.73 21.98
N GLY A 190 2.88 -0.44 21.88
CA GLY A 190 4.33 -0.58 21.83
C GLY A 190 4.93 -0.25 20.47
N VAL A 191 6.23 0.04 20.43
CA VAL A 191 6.95 0.32 19.19
C VAL A 191 6.95 -0.91 18.27
N VAL A 192 6.57 -0.71 17.01
CA VAL A 192 6.56 -1.76 15.98
C VAL A 192 7.98 -2.04 15.51
N LYS A 193 8.60 -3.04 16.13
CA LYS A 193 9.93 -3.54 15.79
C LYS A 193 9.93 -5.07 15.83
N HIS A 194 9.87 -5.69 14.66
CA HIS A 194 9.84 -7.14 14.50
C HIS A 194 10.61 -7.56 13.23
N PRO A 195 11.24 -8.75 13.16
CA PRO A 195 11.90 -9.24 11.94
C PRO A 195 11.01 -9.25 10.69
N SER A 196 9.69 -9.45 10.86
CA SER A 196 8.70 -9.40 9.77
C SER A 196 8.44 -8.00 9.20
N VAL A 197 8.81 -6.95 9.93
CA VAL A 197 8.72 -5.53 9.54
C VAL A 197 10.10 -4.85 9.69
N PRO A 198 11.10 -5.32 8.93
CA PRO A 198 12.50 -4.98 9.15
C PRO A 198 12.79 -3.51 8.86
N LEU A 199 13.84 -2.99 9.50
CA LEU A 199 14.43 -1.71 9.12
C LEU A 199 15.13 -1.88 7.77
N VAL A 200 14.83 -1.00 6.81
CA VAL A 200 15.35 -1.07 5.43
C VAL A 200 16.15 0.18 5.04
N TRP A 201 16.07 1.26 5.82
CA TRP A 201 16.83 2.48 5.62
C TRP A 201 17.24 3.09 6.96
N ASP A 202 18.50 3.54 7.08
CA ASP A 202 19.02 4.19 8.29
C ASP A 202 19.93 5.38 7.96
N GLY A 203 19.34 6.58 7.85
CA GLY A 203 20.07 7.84 7.88
C GLY A 203 21.06 8.06 6.73
N GLY A 204 20.80 7.49 5.55
CA GLY A 204 21.70 7.60 4.39
C GLY A 204 22.42 6.29 4.03
N ARG A 205 22.21 5.23 4.80
CA ARG A 205 22.77 3.90 4.51
C ARG A 205 21.65 2.87 4.34
N PRO A 206 21.76 1.99 3.33
CA PRO A 206 21.00 0.76 3.30
C PRO A 206 21.37 -0.10 4.51
N VAL A 207 20.38 -0.81 5.07
CA VAL A 207 20.57 -1.68 6.25
C VAL A 207 20.98 -3.11 5.85
N ARG A 208 20.94 -3.41 4.55
CA ARG A 208 21.38 -4.67 3.93
C ARG A 208 22.08 -4.41 2.61
#